data_AF-A0A4Q2J6W0-F1
#
_entry.id   AF-A0A4Q2J6W0-F1
#
_cell.length_a   1.000
_cell.length_b   1.000
_cell.length_c   1.000
_cell.angle_alpha   90.00
_cell.angle_beta   90.00
_cell.angle_gamma   90.00
#
_symmetry.space_group_name_H-M   'P 1'
#
loop_
_entity.id
_entity.type
_entity.pdbx_description
1 polymer ?
#
loop_
_entity_poly.entity_id
_entity_poly.type
_entity_poly.pdbx_seq_one_letter_code
_entity_poly.pdbx_strand_id
1 'polypeptide(L)'
;MKAEMQDTSNLHHMIAAAIERLPAGNAAARYQEGRWRLRDGALLHVDTADDEILIALSMPETHLDLQQLEQLLLLCGQGWPAPLAASLNADETQALLFVRLEHADLEIERVCQAVLALHQARGRWLRPGAAR
;
A
#
# COMPACT_ATOMS: atom_id res chain seq x y z
N MET A 1 9.17 10.76 23.43
CA MET A 1 9.47 9.37 23.84
C MET A 1 8.26 8.52 24.25
N LYS A 2 7.42 8.87 25.25
CA LYS A 2 6.23 8.03 25.57
C LYS A 2 5.07 8.18 24.57
N ALA A 3 4.86 9.38 24.01
CA ALA A 3 3.81 9.63 23.01
C ALA A 3 4.10 8.94 21.67
N GLU A 4 5.31 9.11 21.11
CA GLU A 4 5.71 8.49 19.83
C GLU A 4 5.66 6.95 19.85
N MET A 5 6.00 6.32 20.97
CA MET A 5 5.89 4.86 21.14
C MET A 5 4.44 4.36 21.18
N GLN A 6 3.50 5.21 21.59
CA GLN A 6 2.09 4.86 21.72
C GLN A 6 1.35 5.07 20.40
N ASP A 7 1.71 6.10 19.64
CA ASP A 7 1.18 6.36 18.30
C ASP A 7 1.60 5.32 17.27
N THR A 8 2.87 4.88 17.31
CA THR A 8 3.36 3.78 16.45
C THR A 8 2.69 2.45 16.76
N SER A 9 2.40 2.17 18.04
CA SER A 9 1.68 0.96 18.45
C SER A 9 0.22 0.99 17.96
N ASN A 10 -0.44 2.13 18.05
CA ASN A 10 -1.80 2.32 17.54
C ASN A 10 -1.85 2.15 16.02
N LEU A 11 -0.93 2.76 15.27
CA LEU A 11 -0.84 2.62 13.82
C LEU A 11 -0.63 1.16 13.40
N HIS A 12 0.28 0.43 14.06
CA HIS A 12 0.49 -0.99 13.80
C HIS A 12 -0.77 -1.83 14.04
N HIS A 13 -1.53 -1.54 15.10
CA HIS A 13 -2.81 -2.21 15.36
C HIS A 13 -3.86 -1.88 14.28
N MET A 14 -3.94 -0.63 13.83
CA MET A 14 -4.87 -0.21 12.78
C MET A 14 -4.54 -0.87 11.44
N ILE A 15 -3.25 -0.97 11.10
CA ILE A 15 -2.77 -1.65 9.89
C ILE A 15 -3.07 -3.14 9.95
N ALA A 16 -2.78 -3.81 11.08
CA ALA A 16 -3.10 -5.22 11.25
C ALA A 16 -4.61 -5.47 11.09
N ALA A 17 -5.45 -4.66 11.73
CA ALA A 17 -6.90 -4.77 11.62
C ALA A 17 -7.40 -4.48 10.19
N ALA A 18 -6.79 -3.55 9.46
CA ALA A 18 -7.11 -3.29 8.06
C ALA A 18 -6.75 -4.47 7.15
N ILE A 19 -5.59 -5.09 7.37
CA ILE A 19 -5.16 -6.28 6.62
C ILE A 19 -6.12 -7.46 6.88
N GLU A 20 -6.55 -7.67 8.11
CA GLU A 20 -7.52 -8.71 8.48
C GLU A 20 -8.89 -8.51 7.81
N ARG A 21 -9.27 -7.25 7.57
CA ARG A 21 -10.52 -6.88 6.89
C ARG A 21 -10.44 -6.97 5.37
N LEU A 22 -9.25 -7.17 4.79
CA LEU A 22 -9.15 -7.43 3.35
C LEU A 22 -9.91 -8.70 2.99
N PRO A 23 -10.59 -8.75 1.83
CA PRO A 23 -11.29 -9.95 1.39
C PRO A 23 -10.36 -11.17 1.43
N ALA A 24 -10.94 -12.34 1.76
CA ALA A 24 -10.37 -13.58 2.31
C ALA A 24 -9.08 -14.19 1.68
N GLY A 25 -8.46 -13.55 0.70
CA GLY A 25 -7.14 -13.89 0.18
C GLY A 25 -5.96 -13.56 1.11
N ASN A 26 -6.09 -12.58 2.03
CA ASN A 26 -4.92 -11.93 2.66
C ASN A 26 -4.77 -12.06 4.19
N ALA A 27 -5.64 -12.82 4.87
CA ALA A 27 -5.62 -12.99 6.33
C ALA A 27 -4.39 -13.76 6.90
N ALA A 28 -3.30 -13.88 6.15
CA ALA A 28 -2.08 -14.58 6.56
C ALA A 28 -0.83 -13.67 6.51
N ALA A 29 -1.01 -12.36 6.71
CA ALA A 29 0.11 -11.44 6.71
C ALA A 29 1.03 -11.68 7.91
N ARG A 30 2.34 -11.68 7.69
CA ARG A 30 3.34 -11.77 8.76
C ARG A 30 4.12 -10.48 8.85
N TYR A 31 4.25 -9.94 10.05
CA TYR A 31 5.14 -8.82 10.31
C TYR A 31 6.58 -9.33 10.44
N GLN A 32 7.45 -8.87 9.56
CA GLN A 32 8.88 -9.20 9.55
C GLN A 32 9.67 -7.97 9.13
N GLU A 33 10.71 -7.63 9.89
CA GLU A 33 11.66 -6.57 9.54
C GLU A 33 10.99 -5.22 9.20
N GLY A 34 9.96 -4.83 9.97
CA GLY A 34 9.27 -3.56 9.75
C GLY A 34 8.19 -3.58 8.66
N ARG A 35 7.88 -4.74 8.07
CA ARG A 35 6.95 -4.87 6.93
C ARG A 35 5.93 -5.97 7.17
N TRP A 36 4.72 -5.79 6.63
CA TRP A 36 3.74 -6.88 6.56
C TRP A 36 3.86 -7.59 5.22
N ARG A 37 4.27 -8.85 5.24
CA ARG A 37 4.28 -9.70 4.06
C ARG A 37 2.90 -10.30 3.86
N LEU A 38 2.20 -9.92 2.80
CA LEU A 38 0.89 -10.46 2.42
C LEU A 38 1.04 -11.86 1.81
N ARG A 39 -0.07 -12.62 1.73
CA ARG A 39 -0.08 -14.02 1.27
C ARG A 39 0.44 -14.19 -0.16
N ASP A 40 0.20 -13.21 -1.02
CA ASP A 40 0.64 -13.20 -2.40
C ASP A 40 2.09 -12.72 -2.58
N GLY A 41 2.83 -12.56 -1.47
CA GLY A 41 4.22 -12.14 -1.44
C GLY A 41 4.44 -10.64 -1.49
N ALA A 42 3.38 -9.82 -1.62
CA ALA A 42 3.52 -8.36 -1.58
C ALA A 42 4.01 -7.90 -0.20
N LEU A 43 4.87 -6.90 -0.18
CA LEU A 43 5.35 -6.27 1.04
C LEU A 43 4.61 -4.97 1.24
N LEU A 44 3.86 -4.88 2.34
CA LEU A 44 3.28 -3.64 2.82
C LEU A 44 4.29 -2.96 3.76
N HIS A 45 4.65 -1.74 3.42
CA HIS A 45 5.51 -0.87 4.22
C HIS A 45 4.67 0.29 4.76
N VAL A 46 4.97 0.70 5.98
CA VAL A 46 4.38 1.90 6.58
C VAL A 46 5.54 2.77 7.02
N ASP A 47 5.61 3.96 6.44
CA ASP A 47 6.53 5.01 6.85
C ASP A 47 5.74 6.11 7.57
N THR A 48 6.36 6.73 8.56
CA THR A 48 5.78 7.84 9.32
C THR A 48 6.79 8.96 9.34
N ALA A 49 6.45 10.10 8.77
CA ALA A 49 7.30 11.28 8.74
C ALA A 49 6.47 12.50 9.13
N ASP A 50 6.90 13.21 10.17
CA ASP A 50 6.24 14.40 10.70
C ASP A 50 4.72 14.21 10.84
N ASP A 51 3.95 14.84 9.96
CA ASP A 51 2.48 14.84 9.95
C ASP A 51 1.86 13.87 8.93
N GLU A 52 2.67 13.03 8.27
CA GLU A 52 2.23 12.10 7.23
C GLU A 52 2.53 10.63 7.54
N ILE A 53 1.64 9.77 7.07
CA ILE A 53 1.77 8.32 7.08
C ILE A 53 1.73 7.85 5.64
N LEU A 54 2.77 7.15 5.22
CA LEU A 54 2.87 6.56 3.90
C LEU A 54 2.66 5.06 4.01
N ILE A 55 1.57 4.58 3.42
CA ILE A 55 1.31 3.14 3.30
C ILE A 55 1.68 2.74 1.87
N ALA A 56 2.71 1.93 1.72
CA ALA A 56 3.21 1.47 0.43
C ALA A 56 3.06 -0.04 0.26
N LEU A 57 2.84 -0.47 -0.97
CA LEU A 57 2.77 -1.86 -1.39
C LEU A 57 3.73 -2.11 -2.56
N SER A 58 4.56 -3.14 -2.42
CA SER A 58 5.50 -3.51 -3.47
C SER A 58 4.83 -4.20 -4.66
N MET A 59 5.16 -3.75 -5.86
CA MET A 59 4.88 -4.48 -7.09
C MET A 59 5.92 -5.60 -7.28
N PRO A 60 5.65 -6.65 -8.07
CA PRO A 60 6.70 -7.60 -8.43
C PRO A 60 7.87 -6.85 -9.09
N GLU A 61 9.07 -7.40 -8.96
CA GLU A 61 10.23 -6.93 -9.73
C GLU A 61 9.89 -7.05 -11.23
N THR A 62 9.94 -5.92 -11.91
CA THR A 62 9.65 -5.82 -13.33
C THR A 62 10.53 -4.71 -13.87
N HIS A 63 11.36 -5.02 -14.87
CA HIS A 63 11.88 -3.96 -15.73
C HIS A 63 10.68 -3.28 -16.37
N LEU A 64 10.44 -2.03 -16.01
CA LEU A 64 9.34 -1.24 -16.54
C LEU A 64 9.79 -0.57 -17.83
N ASP A 65 9.14 -0.91 -18.93
CA ASP A 65 9.25 -0.13 -20.17
C ASP A 65 8.36 1.13 -20.11
N LEU A 66 8.48 1.99 -21.13
CA LEU A 66 7.70 3.22 -21.21
C LEU A 66 6.18 2.96 -21.19
N GLN A 67 5.73 1.89 -21.85
CA GLN A 67 4.32 1.53 -21.91
C GLN A 67 3.80 1.13 -20.53
N GLN A 68 4.58 0.39 -19.76
CA GLN A 68 4.26 0.01 -18.38
C GLN A 68 4.25 1.24 -17.46
N LEU A 69 5.18 2.18 -17.62
CA LEU A 69 5.15 3.44 -16.88
C LEU A 69 3.88 4.26 -17.17
N GLU A 70 3.47 4.34 -18.45
CA GLU A 70 2.21 4.99 -18.83
C GLU A 70 0.99 4.28 -18.22
N GLN A 71 0.97 2.95 -18.21
CA GLN A 71 -0.07 2.17 -17.55
C GLN A 71 -0.11 2.41 -16.04
N LEU A 72 1.05 2.59 -15.40
CA LEU A 72 1.15 2.84 -13.96
C LEU A 72 0.59 4.21 -13.61
N LEU A 73 0.91 5.23 -14.42
CA LEU A 73 0.34 6.57 -14.28
C LEU A 73 -1.17 6.56 -14.49
N LEU A 74 -1.65 5.87 -15.53
CA LEU A 74 -3.08 5.70 -15.79
C LEU A 74 -3.78 4.98 -14.64
N LEU A 75 -3.15 3.96 -14.05
CA LEU A 75 -3.68 3.24 -12.89
C LEU A 75 -3.87 4.19 -11.69
N CYS A 76 -2.88 5.04 -11.40
CA CYS A 76 -2.96 6.00 -10.29
C CYS A 76 -4.06 7.04 -10.50
N GLY A 77 -4.31 7.46 -11.75
CA GLY A 77 -5.36 8.41 -12.10
C GLY A 77 -6.80 7.87 -12.04
N GLN A 78 -7.00 6.59 -11.70
CA GLN A 78 -8.35 6.01 -11.58
C GLN A 78 -9.04 6.41 -10.28
N GLY A 79 -10.38 6.35 -10.26
CA GLY A 79 -11.17 6.55 -9.05
C GLY A 79 -10.97 5.42 -8.05
N TRP A 80 -10.12 5.63 -7.05
CA TRP A 80 -9.83 4.70 -5.97
C TRP A 80 -10.49 5.12 -4.66
N PRO A 81 -10.74 4.18 -3.71
CA PRO A 81 -11.21 4.50 -2.37
C PRO A 81 -10.29 5.45 -1.59
N ALA A 82 -9.00 5.51 -1.94
CA ALA A 82 -8.02 6.43 -1.42
C ALA A 82 -7.11 6.92 -2.56
N PRO A 83 -6.64 8.20 -2.54
CA PRO A 83 -5.75 8.72 -3.57
C PRO A 83 -4.48 7.90 -3.69
N LEU A 84 -4.27 7.31 -4.87
CA LEU A 84 -3.19 6.39 -5.14
C LEU A 84 -2.10 7.10 -5.91
N ALA A 85 -0.85 6.85 -5.53
CA ALA A 85 0.32 7.33 -6.24
C ALA A 85 1.30 6.16 -6.45
N ALA A 86 2.27 6.37 -7.32
CA ALA A 86 3.32 5.39 -7.59
C ALA A 86 4.69 6.04 -7.59
N SER A 87 5.70 5.27 -7.18
CA SER A 87 7.12 5.62 -7.27
C SER A 87 7.88 4.41 -7.80
N LEU A 88 9.11 4.65 -8.25
CA LEU A 88 10.09 3.61 -8.48
C LEU A 88 11.01 3.53 -7.26
N ASN A 89 11.56 2.34 -7.01
CA ASN A 89 12.72 2.20 -6.12
C ASN A 89 13.96 2.86 -6.74
N ALA A 90 15.03 3.03 -5.93
CA ALA A 90 16.22 3.79 -6.32
C ALA A 90 16.98 3.20 -7.53
N ASP A 91 16.86 1.90 -7.76
CA ASP A 91 17.41 1.15 -8.90
C ASP A 91 16.41 0.96 -10.05
N GLU A 92 15.21 1.52 -9.95
CA GLU A 92 14.14 1.52 -10.96
C GLU A 92 13.67 0.13 -11.41
N THR A 93 13.96 -0.91 -10.62
CA THR A 93 13.61 -2.31 -10.89
C THR A 93 12.24 -2.71 -10.32
N GLN A 94 11.66 -1.89 -9.45
CA GLN A 94 10.42 -2.17 -8.76
C GLN A 94 9.56 -0.91 -8.64
N ALA A 95 8.32 -0.99 -9.12
CA ALA A 95 7.29 -0.03 -8.77
C ALA A 95 6.78 -0.22 -7.34
N LEU A 96 6.49 0.89 -6.69
CA LEU A 96 5.81 0.97 -5.41
C LEU A 96 4.50 1.70 -5.64
N LEU A 97 3.38 1.12 -5.20
CA LEU A 97 2.13 1.87 -5.06
C LEU A 97 2.05 2.39 -3.63
N PHE A 98 1.61 3.62 -3.44
CA PHE A 98 1.47 4.18 -2.10
C PHE A 98 0.26 5.09 -1.97
N VAL A 99 -0.21 5.22 -0.73
CA VAL A 99 -1.23 6.17 -0.29
C VAL A 99 -0.61 6.99 0.84
N ARG A 100 -0.80 8.30 0.79
CA ARG A 100 -0.43 9.22 1.88
C ARG A 100 -1.69 9.53 2.70
N LEU A 101 -1.55 9.47 4.01
CA LEU A 101 -2.57 9.86 4.97
C LEU A 101 -1.97 10.92 5.89
N GLU A 102 -2.73 11.95 6.24
CA GLU A 102 -2.34 12.89 7.28
C GLU A 102 -2.59 12.25 8.65
N HIS A 103 -1.70 12.47 9.62
CA HIS A 103 -1.88 11.99 10.99
C HIS A 103 -3.18 12.51 11.62
N ALA A 104 -3.60 13.73 11.26
CA ALA A 104 -4.84 14.35 11.72
C ALA A 104 -6.11 13.57 11.30
N ASP A 105 -6.03 12.82 10.20
CA ASP A 105 -7.14 12.05 9.62
C ASP A 105 -6.99 10.53 9.87
N LEU A 106 -6.11 10.14 10.80
CA LEU A 106 -5.79 8.74 11.03
C LEU A 106 -6.95 8.00 11.72
N GLU A 107 -7.77 7.35 10.90
CA GLU A 107 -8.87 6.48 11.33
C GLU A 107 -8.71 5.08 10.75
N ILE A 108 -9.26 4.07 11.44
CA ILE A 108 -9.13 2.67 11.02
C ILE A 108 -9.80 2.46 9.66
N GLU A 109 -10.91 3.14 9.39
CA GLU A 109 -11.59 3.16 8.10
C GLU A 109 -10.71 3.73 6.99
N ARG A 110 -9.95 4.80 7.26
CA ARG A 110 -9.03 5.41 6.29
C ARG A 110 -7.87 4.49 5.96
N VAL A 111 -7.30 3.85 6.98
CA VAL A 111 -6.28 2.82 6.80
C VAL A 111 -6.84 1.64 6.00
N CYS A 112 -8.08 1.20 6.27
CA CYS A 112 -8.74 0.16 5.49
C CYS A 112 -8.91 0.57 4.02
N GLN A 113 -9.35 1.80 3.74
CA GLN A 113 -9.50 2.32 2.38
C GLN A 113 -8.15 2.37 1.65
N ALA A 114 -7.09 2.83 2.32
CA ALA A 114 -5.74 2.90 1.76
C ALA A 114 -5.22 1.50 1.38
N VAL A 115 -5.25 0.54 2.32
CA VAL A 115 -4.78 -0.83 2.07
C VAL A 115 -5.62 -1.51 0.99
N LEU A 116 -6.95 -1.28 0.97
CA LEU A 116 -7.84 -1.81 -0.06
C LEU A 116 -7.52 -1.24 -1.45
N ALA A 117 -7.33 0.08 -1.56
CA ALA A 117 -6.97 0.75 -2.81
C ALA A 117 -5.66 0.19 -3.39
N LEU A 118 -4.62 0.10 -2.55
CA LEU A 118 -3.32 -0.46 -2.93
C LEU A 118 -3.45 -1.90 -3.44
N HIS A 119 -4.18 -2.74 -2.72
CA HIS A 119 -4.36 -4.12 -3.09
C HIS A 119 -5.16 -4.29 -4.39
N GLN A 120 -6.24 -3.54 -4.56
CA GLN A 120 -7.04 -3.57 -5.79
C GLN A 120 -6.24 -3.06 -6.99
N ALA A 121 -5.50 -1.97 -6.82
CA ALA A 121 -4.64 -1.41 -7.87
C ALA A 121 -3.56 -2.40 -8.30
N ARG A 122 -2.85 -3.02 -7.33
CA ARG A 122 -1.89 -4.10 -7.63
C ARG A 122 -2.56 -5.29 -8.32
N GLY A 123 -3.76 -5.68 -7.88
CA GLY A 123 -4.53 -6.74 -8.53
C GLY A 123 -4.87 -6.44 -10.00
N ARG A 124 -5.26 -5.19 -10.32
CA ARG A 124 -5.51 -4.75 -11.70
C ARG A 124 -4.23 -4.76 -12.53
N TRP A 125 -3.12 -4.30 -11.96
CA TRP A 125 -1.82 -4.31 -12.61
C TRP A 125 -1.36 -5.72 -13.00
N LEU A 126 -1.52 -6.69 -12.11
CA LEU A 126 -1.10 -8.08 -12.37
C LEU A 126 -2.00 -8.83 -13.37
N ARG A 127 -3.19 -8.30 -13.66
CA ARG A 127 -4.16 -8.92 -14.58
C ARG A 127 -4.66 -7.88 -15.59
N PRO A 128 -3.81 -7.43 -16.52
CA PRO A 128 -4.25 -6.54 -17.60
C PRO A 128 -5.22 -7.33 -18.50
N GLY A 129 -6.53 -7.19 -18.27
CA GLY A 129 -7.58 -7.90 -19.01
C GLY A 129 -8.88 -8.18 -18.28
N ALA A 130 -8.97 -7.93 -16.97
CA ALA A 130 -10.20 -8.22 -16.19
C ALA A 130 -11.29 -7.12 -16.26
N ALA A 131 -11.05 -6.04 -17.00
CA ALA A 131 -12.05 -5.03 -17.33
C ALA A 131 -12.44 -5.20 -18.81
N ARG A 132 -13.45 -6.05 -19.06
CA ARG A 132 -14.30 -5.99 -20.25
C ARG A 132 -15.73 -5.80 -19.79
#